data_AF-A0A3L8RWE0-F1
#
_entry.id   AF-A0A3L8RWE0-F1
#
_cell.length_a   1.000
_cell.length_b   1.000
_cell.length_c   1.000
_cell.angle_alpha   90.00
_cell.angle_beta   90.00
_cell.angle_gamma   90.00
#
_symmetry.space_group_name_H-M   'P 1'
#
loop_
_entity.id
_entity.type
_entity.pdbx_description
1 polymer ?
#
loop_
_entity_poly.entity_id
_entity_poly.type
_entity_poly.pdbx_seq_one_letter_code
_entity_poly.pdbx_strand_id
1 'polypeptide(L)'
;MCLGLGYNATSFPNIWLAIPDQEGAAEVLQDYQVSGLGAARGAALAPPCQAHSAVPAVLQTLMELACYQHLRLLICSLLVPKCTPDGGVLQPCRAVCLAAELRCQQSLGLLGILWPINCNILPDSKDPVECFQP
;
A
#
# COMPACT_ATOMS: atom_id res chain seq x y z
N MET A 1 10.23 4.86 2.90
CA MET A 1 9.85 5.08 1.48
C MET A 1 8.40 5.51 1.32
N CYS A 2 7.43 4.87 1.96
CA CYS A 2 6.01 5.22 1.84
C CYS A 2 5.53 6.36 2.76
N LEU A 3 6.41 7.32 3.07
CA LEU A 3 6.08 8.48 3.93
C LEU A 3 5.43 9.59 3.09
N GLY A 4 4.45 10.31 3.65
CA GLY A 4 3.83 11.47 2.98
C GLY A 4 2.69 11.15 2.01
N LEU A 5 1.98 10.03 2.20
CA LEU A 5 0.79 9.65 1.41
C LEU A 5 -0.51 10.35 1.89
N GLY A 6 -0.43 11.30 2.83
CA GLY A 6 -1.62 11.96 3.37
C GLY A 6 -2.44 11.11 4.36
N TYR A 7 -1.92 9.96 4.78
CA TYR A 7 -2.44 9.14 5.87
C TYR A 7 -1.32 8.49 6.67
N ASN A 8 -1.60 8.15 7.93
CA ASN A 8 -0.62 7.64 8.87
C ASN A 8 -0.86 6.19 9.31
N ALA A 9 -1.95 5.54 8.88
CA ALA A 9 -2.30 4.18 9.29
C ALA A 9 -2.74 3.29 8.12
N THR A 10 -2.34 2.02 8.17
CA THR A 10 -2.69 0.95 7.21
C THR A 10 -3.36 -0.21 7.93
N SER A 11 -4.18 -1.01 7.23
CA SER A 11 -4.82 -2.21 7.78
C SER A 11 -4.50 -3.47 6.97
N PHE A 12 -4.57 -4.62 7.64
CA PHE A 12 -4.46 -5.96 7.05
C PHE A 12 -5.86 -6.54 6.75
N PRO A 13 -5.98 -7.48 5.78
CA PRO A 13 -4.91 -8.17 5.04
C PRO A 13 -4.26 -7.33 3.93
N ASN A 14 -2.96 -7.54 3.69
CA ASN A 14 -2.31 -7.04 2.49
C ASN A 14 -2.46 -8.07 1.37
N ILE A 15 -3.48 -7.87 0.53
CA ILE A 15 -3.80 -8.76 -0.60
C ILE A 15 -2.63 -8.86 -1.58
N TRP A 16 -1.86 -7.78 -1.77
CA TRP A 16 -0.76 -7.74 -2.73
C TRP A 16 0.51 -8.47 -2.26
N LEU A 17 0.72 -8.58 -0.96
CA LEU A 17 1.79 -9.39 -0.36
C LEU A 17 1.32 -10.76 0.13
N ALA A 18 0.03 -11.09 -0.05
CA ALA A 18 -0.60 -12.28 0.51
C ALA A 18 -0.38 -12.44 2.03
N ILE A 19 -0.29 -11.33 2.76
CA ILE A 19 -0.10 -11.33 4.22
C ILE A 19 -1.49 -11.26 4.88
N PRO A 20 -1.91 -12.32 5.60
CA PRO A 20 -3.27 -12.44 6.10
C PRO A 20 -3.55 -11.59 7.34
N ASP A 21 -2.54 -11.35 8.18
CA ASP A 21 -2.66 -10.72 9.48
C ASP A 21 -1.44 -9.85 9.81
N GLN A 22 -1.50 -9.19 10.97
CA GLN A 22 -0.45 -8.28 11.41
C GLN A 22 0.77 -9.03 11.96
N GLU A 23 0.60 -10.22 12.54
CA GLU A 23 1.71 -11.05 13.00
C GLU A 23 2.60 -11.50 11.83
N GLY A 24 2.00 -11.98 10.74
CA GLY A 24 2.72 -12.34 9.51
C GLY A 24 3.37 -11.12 8.85
N ALA A 25 2.78 -9.94 9.01
CA ALA A 25 3.43 -8.70 8.58
C ALA A 25 4.69 -8.37 9.39
N ALA A 26 4.66 -8.58 10.71
CA ALA A 26 5.81 -8.39 11.58
C ALA A 26 6.97 -9.34 11.25
N GLU A 27 6.66 -10.53 10.74
CA GLU A 27 7.66 -11.50 10.30
C GLU A 27 8.25 -11.15 8.93
N VAL A 28 7.42 -10.74 7.97
CA VAL A 28 7.83 -10.51 6.57
C VAL A 28 8.37 -9.10 6.33
N LEU A 29 7.91 -8.12 7.10
CA LEU A 29 8.21 -6.71 6.89
C LEU A 29 9.13 -6.18 7.99
N GLN A 30 10.39 -5.96 7.63
CA GLN A 30 11.35 -5.27 8.50
C GLN A 30 10.78 -3.89 8.90
N ASP A 31 10.89 -3.55 10.19
CA ASP A 31 10.39 -2.32 10.83
C ASP A 31 8.86 -2.19 11.00
N TYR A 32 8.10 -3.27 10.77
CA TYR A 32 6.68 -3.35 11.14
C TYR A 32 6.53 -3.64 12.65
N GLN A 33 5.87 -2.76 13.40
CA GLN A 33 5.59 -2.97 14.83
C GLN A 33 4.11 -3.19 15.04
N VAL A 34 3.75 -4.36 15.60
CA VAL A 34 2.39 -4.64 16.06
C VAL A 34 2.13 -3.84 17.35
N SER A 35 1.51 -2.68 17.26
CA SER A 35 1.03 -1.93 18.43
C SER A 35 -0.21 -2.62 19.03
N GLY A 36 0.02 -3.61 19.91
CA GLY A 36 -1.11 -4.30 20.54
C GLY A 36 -0.79 -5.40 21.56
N LEU A 37 0.25 -5.29 22.38
CA LEU A 37 0.43 -6.18 23.56
C LEU A 37 0.32 -5.38 24.87
N GLY A 38 -0.87 -4.86 25.13
CA GLY A 38 -1.22 -4.14 26.36
C GLY A 38 -2.71 -4.28 26.70
N ALA A 39 -3.03 -5.35 27.44
CA ALA A 39 -4.32 -5.76 28.01
C ALA A 39 -5.50 -4.76 28.10
N ALA A 40 -6.67 -5.17 27.62
CA ALA A 40 -7.96 -4.90 28.27
C ALA A 40 -8.95 -6.05 28.02
N ARG A 41 -9.34 -6.75 29.10
CA ARG A 41 -10.44 -7.73 29.09
C ARG A 41 -11.75 -6.96 28.94
N GLY A 42 -12.46 -7.18 27.85
CA GLY A 42 -13.87 -6.81 27.69
C GLY A 42 -14.14 -5.59 26.79
N ALA A 43 -14.74 -5.88 25.64
CA ALA A 43 -15.39 -4.98 24.68
C ALA A 43 -14.51 -4.13 23.74
N ALA A 44 -14.89 -4.22 22.46
CA ALA A 44 -14.40 -3.55 21.24
C ALA A 44 -13.07 -4.06 20.66
N LEU A 45 -13.17 -4.71 19.49
CA LEU A 45 -12.06 -5.02 18.60
C LEU A 45 -11.16 -3.79 18.44
N ALA A 46 -9.87 -3.92 18.75
CA ALA A 46 -8.90 -2.90 18.38
C ALA A 46 -9.01 -2.65 16.86
N PRO A 47 -9.00 -1.40 16.38
CA PRO A 47 -9.03 -1.16 14.95
C PRO A 47 -7.76 -1.79 14.34
N PRO A 48 -7.87 -2.53 13.22
CA PRO A 48 -6.73 -3.18 12.56
C PRO A 48 -5.78 -2.16 11.90
N CYS A 49 -6.04 -0.86 12.07
CA CYS A 49 -5.25 0.22 11.54
C CYS A 49 -4.00 0.46 12.40
N GLN A 50 -2.83 0.01 11.97
CA GLN A 50 -1.57 0.41 12.60
C GLN A 50 -0.73 1.26 11.65
N ALA A 51 -0.08 2.26 12.23
CA ALA A 51 0.92 3.03 11.53
C ALA A 51 2.16 2.15 11.41
N HIS A 52 2.69 1.96 10.20
CA HIS A 52 4.15 1.94 9.94
C HIS A 52 4.45 1.63 8.47
N SER A 53 5.62 2.08 8.02
CA SER A 53 6.09 2.00 6.64
C SER A 53 6.91 0.74 6.40
N ALA A 54 6.26 -0.38 6.15
CA ALA A 54 6.92 -1.55 5.61
C ALA A 54 7.28 -1.29 4.13
N VAL A 55 8.58 -1.29 3.81
CA VAL A 55 9.05 -1.11 2.43
C VAL A 55 9.80 -2.37 2.02
N PRO A 56 9.31 -3.12 1.02
CA PRO A 56 10.09 -4.22 0.46
C PRO A 56 11.40 -3.67 -0.13
N ALA A 57 12.53 -4.31 0.21
CA ALA A 57 13.86 -3.93 -0.27
C ALA A 57 13.96 -3.86 -1.82
N VAL A 58 13.07 -4.56 -2.53
CA VAL A 58 12.93 -4.55 -3.99
C VAL A 58 12.76 -3.15 -4.59
N LEU A 59 12.24 -2.19 -3.84
CA LEU A 59 11.88 -0.87 -4.37
C LEU A 59 13.04 0.15 -4.34
N GLN A 60 14.18 -0.21 -3.72
CA GLN A 60 15.38 0.63 -3.63
C GLN A 60 16.04 0.86 -5.00
N THR A 61 16.05 -0.16 -5.88
CA THR A 61 16.66 -0.07 -7.21
C THR A 61 15.87 0.79 -8.20
N LEU A 62 14.61 1.09 -7.89
CA LEU A 62 13.70 1.85 -8.75
C LEU A 62 13.70 3.36 -8.43
N MET A 63 14.41 3.79 -7.38
CA MET A 63 14.43 5.18 -6.90
C MET A 63 15.02 6.18 -7.90
N GLU A 64 15.92 5.73 -8.78
CA GLU A 64 16.64 6.57 -9.76
C GLU A 64 15.82 6.86 -11.03
N LEU A 65 14.65 6.25 -11.20
CA LEU A 65 13.82 6.46 -12.39
C LEU A 65 13.07 7.80 -12.31
N ALA A 66 13.04 8.57 -13.41
CA ALA A 66 12.24 9.81 -13.47
C ALA A 66 10.73 9.58 -13.21
N CYS A 67 10.24 8.36 -13.47
CA CYS A 67 8.86 7.98 -13.24
C CYS A 67 8.60 7.50 -11.79
N TYR A 68 9.65 7.34 -10.97
CA TYR A 68 9.62 6.71 -9.65
C TYR A 68 8.56 7.31 -8.74
N GLN A 69 8.30 8.63 -8.80
CA GLN A 69 7.28 9.25 -7.96
C GLN A 69 5.89 8.62 -8.16
N HIS A 70 5.51 8.32 -9.41
CA HIS A 70 4.20 7.72 -9.70
C HIS A 70 4.19 6.23 -9.33
N LEU A 71 5.30 5.52 -9.59
CA LEU A 71 5.44 4.13 -9.20
C LEU A 71 5.41 3.95 -7.68
N ARG A 72 6.15 4.78 -6.97
CA ARG A 72 6.18 4.83 -5.51
C ARG A 72 4.79 5.06 -4.95
N LEU A 73 4.03 6.02 -5.48
CA LEU A 73 2.66 6.27 -5.03
C LEU A 73 1.79 5.03 -5.20
N LEU A 74 1.77 4.44 -6.40
CA LEU A 74 0.98 3.23 -6.64
C LEU A 74 1.40 2.08 -5.73
N ILE A 75 2.70 1.74 -5.70
CA ILE A 75 3.21 0.61 -4.93
C ILE A 75 2.95 0.81 -3.44
N CYS A 76 3.17 2.00 -2.91
CA CYS A 76 2.87 2.27 -1.51
C CYS A 76 1.37 2.18 -1.21
N SER A 77 0.50 2.71 -2.08
CA SER A 77 -0.95 2.59 -1.87
C SER A 77 -1.46 1.15 -1.99
N LEU A 78 -0.75 0.26 -2.68
CA LEU A 78 -1.07 -1.17 -2.75
C LEU A 78 -0.52 -1.96 -1.54
N LEU A 79 0.69 -1.63 -1.08
CA LEU A 79 1.39 -2.36 -0.02
C LEU A 79 1.03 -1.88 1.40
N VAL A 80 0.73 -0.59 1.54
CA VAL A 80 0.31 0.03 2.80
C VAL A 80 -0.98 0.83 2.55
N PRO A 81 -2.08 0.17 2.18
CA PRO A 81 -3.31 0.84 1.80
C PRO A 81 -3.90 1.66 2.96
N LYS A 82 -4.68 2.69 2.64
CA LYS A 82 -5.26 3.56 3.67
C LYS A 82 -6.27 2.79 4.50
N CYS A 83 -6.21 2.92 5.82
CA CYS A 83 -7.23 2.37 6.69
C CYS A 83 -8.48 3.26 6.76
N THR A 84 -9.66 2.65 6.76
CA THR A 84 -10.94 3.33 7.03
C THR A 84 -11.26 3.32 8.53
N PRO A 85 -12.08 4.25 9.04
CA PRO A 85 -12.45 4.31 10.46
C PRO A 85 -13.08 3.02 11.00
N ASP A 86 -13.78 2.27 10.13
CA ASP A 86 -14.45 1.01 10.46
C ASP A 86 -13.50 -0.20 10.44
N GLY A 87 -12.19 0.01 10.22
CA GLY A 87 -11.19 -1.06 10.14
C GLY A 87 -11.11 -1.74 8.77
N GLY A 88 -11.81 -1.24 7.76
CA GLY A 88 -11.69 -1.68 6.36
C GLY A 88 -10.47 -1.09 5.65
N VAL A 89 -10.14 -1.65 4.50
CA VAL A 89 -8.99 -1.25 3.67
C VAL A 89 -9.47 -0.45 2.46
N LEU A 90 -8.86 0.71 2.22
CA LEU A 90 -9.12 1.55 1.06
C LEU A 90 -7.98 1.43 0.04
N GLN A 91 -8.28 0.79 -1.09
CA GLN A 91 -7.35 0.57 -2.19
C GLN A 91 -7.14 1.84 -3.03
N PRO A 92 -6.04 1.96 -3.80
CA PRO A 92 -5.87 3.09 -4.71
C PRO A 92 -6.93 3.11 -5.80
N CYS A 93 -7.36 4.29 -6.20
CA CYS A 93 -8.22 4.47 -7.36
C CYS A 93 -7.50 4.01 -8.63
N ARG A 94 -8.25 3.48 -9.60
CA ARG A 94 -7.75 3.06 -10.91
C ARG A 94 -6.90 4.13 -11.59
N ALA A 95 -7.29 5.40 -11.45
CA ALA A 95 -6.56 6.54 -12.01
C ALA A 95 -5.10 6.63 -11.51
N VAL A 96 -4.85 6.30 -10.24
CA VAL A 96 -3.49 6.28 -9.65
C VAL A 96 -2.63 5.21 -10.34
N CYS A 97 -3.22 4.03 -10.57
CA CYS A 97 -2.54 2.93 -11.25
C CYS A 97 -2.22 3.26 -12.70
N LEU A 98 -3.21 3.74 -13.45
CA LEU A 98 -3.04 4.13 -14.86
C LEU A 98 -1.99 5.23 -15.02
N ALA A 99 -1.96 6.21 -14.09
CA ALA A 99 -0.96 7.26 -14.12
C ALA A 99 0.47 6.73 -13.93
N ALA A 100 0.66 5.71 -13.09
CA ALA A 100 1.95 5.06 -12.90
C ALA A 100 2.32 4.16 -14.09
N GLU A 101 1.37 3.38 -14.61
CA GLU A 101 1.57 2.53 -15.80
C GLU A 101 2.02 3.37 -16.99
N LEU A 102 1.28 4.43 -17.30
CA LEU A 102 1.58 5.33 -18.42
C LEU A 102 3.00 5.91 -18.36
N ARG A 103 3.49 6.24 -17.15
CA ARG A 103 4.78 6.91 -16.97
C ARG A 103 5.95 5.96 -16.77
N CYS A 104 5.70 4.76 -16.25
CA CYS A 104 6.76 3.83 -15.87
C CYS A 104 6.86 2.58 -16.74
N GLN A 105 5.80 2.15 -17.42
CA GLN A 105 5.82 0.90 -18.18
C GLN A 105 6.95 0.89 -19.21
N GLN A 106 7.15 1.99 -19.95
CA GLN A 106 8.21 2.07 -20.94
C GLN A 106 9.60 2.00 -20.30
N SER A 107 9.84 2.77 -19.23
CA SER A 107 11.13 2.78 -18.53
C SER A 107 11.47 1.43 -17.89
N LEU A 108 10.48 0.76 -17.31
CA LEU A 108 10.63 -0.59 -16.78
C LEU A 108 10.91 -1.60 -17.90
N GLY A 109 10.23 -1.46 -19.04
CA GLY A 109 10.47 -2.29 -20.23
C GLY A 109 11.91 -2.20 -20.76
N LEU A 110 12.54 -1.03 -20.70
CA LEU A 110 13.96 -0.86 -21.06
C LEU A 110 14.92 -1.61 -20.12
N LEU A 111 14.50 -1.86 -18.88
CA LEU A 111 15.23 -2.66 -17.90
C LEU A 111 14.87 -4.16 -17.97
N GLY A 112 14.03 -4.56 -18.94
CA GLY A 112 13.52 -5.94 -19.05
C GLY A 112 12.46 -6.29 -18.02
N ILE A 113 11.89 -5.30 -17.31
CA ILE A 113 10.87 -5.51 -16.29
C ILE A 113 9.49 -5.27 -16.93
N LEU A 114 8.65 -6.30 -16.92
CA LEU A 114 7.27 -6.19 -17.37
C LEU A 114 6.40 -5.52 -16.32
N TRP A 115 5.39 -4.76 -16.76
CA TRP A 115 4.41 -4.14 -15.87
C TRP A 115 3.52 -5.22 -15.23
N PRO A 116 3.51 -5.38 -13.89
CA PRO A 116 2.85 -6.52 -13.24
C PRO A 116 1.43 -6.22 -12.76
N ILE A 117 0.96 -4.97 -12.87
CA ILE A 117 -0.28 -4.52 -12.20
C ILE A 117 -1.39 -4.36 -13.23
N ASN A 118 -2.45 -5.17 -13.13
CA ASN A 118 -3.65 -4.97 -13.94
C ASN A 118 -4.54 -3.90 -13.30
N CYS A 119 -4.50 -2.65 -13.79
CA CYS A 119 -5.27 -1.55 -13.20
C CYS A 119 -6.80 -1.75 -13.22
N ASN A 120 -7.33 -2.66 -14.05
CA ASN A 120 -8.78 -2.92 -14.12
C ASN A 120 -9.35 -3.55 -12.85
N ILE A 121 -8.52 -4.18 -12.01
CA ILE A 121 -8.94 -4.74 -10.72
C ILE A 121 -9.28 -3.65 -9.69
N LEU A 122 -8.82 -2.42 -9.93
CA LEU A 122 -9.01 -1.28 -9.04
C LEU A 122 -10.31 -0.52 -9.37
N PRO A 123 -10.95 0.08 -8.35
CA PRO A 123 -12.17 0.85 -8.49
C PRO A 123 -11.98 2.09 -9.38
N ASP A 124 -12.94 2.30 -10.27
CA ASP A 124 -12.99 3.45 -11.18
C ASP A 124 -13.92 4.53 -10.62
N SER A 125 -13.46 5.18 -9.56
CA SER A 125 -14.22 6.19 -8.84
C SER A 125 -13.36 7.39 -8.50
N LYS A 126 -14.03 8.51 -8.25
CA LYS A 126 -13.45 9.74 -7.68
C LYS A 126 -13.90 9.95 -6.24
N ASP A 127 -14.73 9.06 -5.71
CA ASP A 127 -15.22 9.15 -4.34
C ASP A 127 -14.11 8.74 -3.36
N PRO A 128 -13.70 9.63 -2.42
CA PRO A 128 -12.64 9.34 -1.45
C PRO A 128 -13.01 8.26 -0.42
N VAL A 129 -14.27 7.82 -0.39
CA VAL A 129 -14.76 6.72 0.45
C VAL A 129 -14.63 5.37 -0.27
N GLU A 130 -14.68 5.35 -1.61
CA GLU A 130 -14.54 4.11 -2.40
C GLU A 130 -13.09 3.76 -2.69
N CYS A 131 -12.22 4.76 -2.89
CA CYS A 131 -10.81 4.55 -3.16
C CYS A 131 -9.92 5.72 -2.78
N PHE A 132 -8.63 5.44 -2.63
CA PHE A 132 -7.62 6.42 -2.28
C PHE A 132 -7.00 7.07 -3.53
N GLN A 133 -7.01 8.39 -3.57
CA GLN A 133 -6.30 9.20 -4.56
C GLN A 133 -5.45 10.26 -3.82
N PRO A 134 -4.11 10.23 -3.92
CA PRO A 134 -3.20 11.20 -3.31
C PRO A 134 -3.19 12.56 -4.03
#